data_AF-A0A0Z8LF80-F1
#
_entry.id   AF-A0A0Z8LF80-F1
#
_cell.length_a   1.000
_cell.length_b   1.000
_cell.length_c   1.000
_cell.angle_alpha   90.00
_cell.angle_beta   90.00
_cell.angle_gamma   90.00
#
_symmetry.space_group_name_H-M   'P 1'
#
loop_
_entity.id
_entity.type
_entity.pdbx_description
1 polymer ?
#
loop_
_entity_poly.entity_id
_entity_poly.type
_entity_poly.pdbx_seq_one_letter_code
_entity_poly.pdbx_strand_id
1 'polypeptide(L)'
;MNDGNTQAAGEASSTTNLLTNYYSSVTVRLNSFYLLNDQYGYDMDRIIHTAEHELGHAIGLDHEDSQTSVMESAGSNHGIQQADIDAVLALYSE
;
A
#
# COMPACT_ATOMS: atom_id res chain seq x y z
N MET A 1 13.07 -3.83 -1.27
CA MET A 1 14.07 -2.74 -1.44
C MET A 1 14.84 -2.55 -0.14
N ASN A 2 15.95 -1.81 -0.19
CA ASN A 2 16.75 -1.41 0.97
C ASN A 2 17.39 -0.06 0.64
N ASP A 3 16.62 1.01 0.78
CA ASP A 3 17.03 2.35 0.34
C ASP A 3 16.57 3.41 1.35
N GLY A 4 17.54 4.11 1.95
CA GLY A 4 17.28 5.21 2.88
C GLY A 4 17.22 6.59 2.22
N ASN A 5 17.35 6.67 0.89
CA ASN A 5 17.20 7.94 0.15
C ASN A 5 15.74 8.28 -0.16
N THR A 6 14.87 7.26 -0.17
CA THR A 6 13.41 7.43 -0.21
C THR A 6 12.86 7.43 1.20
N GLN A 7 11.80 8.18 1.45
CA GLN A 7 11.09 8.18 2.75
C GLN A 7 10.03 7.06 2.84
N ALA A 8 9.85 6.28 1.78
CA ALA A 8 8.78 5.30 1.69
C ALA A 8 9.18 3.97 2.35
N ALA A 9 8.29 3.47 3.22
CA ALA A 9 8.43 2.15 3.86
C ALA A 9 8.03 1.00 2.91
N GLY A 10 7.25 1.30 1.88
CA GLY A 10 6.91 0.44 0.76
C GLY A 10 6.76 1.26 -0.52
N GLU A 11 6.65 0.58 -1.66
CA GLU A 11 6.32 1.20 -2.94
C GLU A 11 5.60 0.18 -3.84
N ALA A 12 4.49 0.60 -4.45
CA ALA A 12 3.82 -0.08 -5.53
C ALA A 12 4.00 0.69 -6.85
N SER A 13 4.63 0.06 -7.85
CA SER A 13 4.81 0.63 -9.18
C SER A 13 3.99 -0.15 -10.20
N SER A 14 3.04 0.52 -10.86
CA SER A 14 2.12 -0.07 -11.83
C SER A 14 2.49 0.29 -13.28
N THR A 15 2.19 -0.62 -14.20
CA THR A 15 2.22 -0.40 -15.64
C THR A 15 0.80 -0.48 -16.17
N THR A 16 0.24 0.62 -16.63
CA THR A 16 -1.14 0.67 -17.15
C THR A 16 -1.16 0.45 -18.66
N ASN A 17 -2.06 -0.42 -19.13
CA ASN A 17 -2.39 -0.52 -20.53
C ASN A 17 -3.32 0.65 -20.91
N LEU A 18 -2.79 1.63 -21.64
CA LEU A 18 -3.54 2.85 -22.00
C LEU A 18 -4.76 2.61 -22.91
N LEU A 19 -4.84 1.46 -23.59
CA LEU A 19 -6.00 1.14 -24.44
C LEU A 19 -7.19 0.63 -23.61
N THR A 20 -6.91 -0.06 -22.51
CA THR A 20 -7.94 -0.70 -21.67
C THR A 20 -8.10 -0.03 -20.31
N ASN A 21 -7.18 0.87 -19.94
CA ASN A 21 -7.05 1.48 -18.61
C ASN A 21 -6.87 0.48 -17.45
N TYR A 22 -6.53 -0.78 -17.72
CA TYR A 22 -6.21 -1.77 -16.68
C TYR A 22 -4.70 -1.85 -16.45
N TYR A 23 -4.31 -2.21 -15.23
CA TYR A 23 -2.94 -2.60 -14.94
C TYR A 23 -2.56 -3.86 -15.72
N SER A 24 -1.44 -3.78 -16.42
CA SER A 24 -0.77 -4.91 -17.07
C SER A 24 0.19 -5.63 -16.13
N SER A 25 0.75 -4.89 -15.16
CA SER A 25 1.59 -5.43 -14.09
C SER A 25 1.67 -4.42 -12.94
N VAL A 26 1.79 -4.91 -11.71
CA VAL A 26 2.21 -4.09 -10.57
C VAL A 26 3.37 -4.80 -9.86
N THR A 27 4.38 -4.02 -9.44
CA THR A 27 5.49 -4.51 -8.61
C THR A 27 5.42 -3.83 -7.25
N VAL A 28 5.20 -4.63 -6.20
CA VAL A 28 5.25 -4.18 -4.80
C VAL A 28 6.64 -4.44 -4.22
N ARG A 29 7.20 -3.47 -3.51
CA ARG A 29 8.49 -3.57 -2.81
C ARG A 29 8.36 -3.04 -1.40
N LEU A 30 8.75 -3.85 -0.43
CA LEU A 30 8.87 -3.44 0.97
C LEU A 30 10.30 -2.99 1.29
N ASN A 31 10.44 -1.91 2.06
CA ASN A 31 11.73 -1.29 2.35
C ASN A 31 12.33 -1.81 3.66
N SER A 32 13.20 -2.80 3.53
CA SER A 32 13.92 -3.37 4.67
C SER A 32 14.79 -2.36 5.44
N PHE A 33 15.18 -1.24 4.81
CA PHE A 33 15.92 -0.16 5.50
C PHE A 33 15.13 0.40 6.69
N TYR A 34 13.81 0.52 6.54
CA TYR A 34 12.90 1.00 7.59
C TYR A 34 12.28 -0.15 8.39
N LEU A 35 11.73 -1.14 7.68
CA LEU A 35 10.88 -2.16 8.28
C LEU A 35 11.62 -3.15 9.20
N LEU A 36 12.92 -3.36 8.98
CA LEU A 36 13.74 -4.31 9.75
C LEU A 36 14.78 -3.63 10.64
N ASN A 37 14.77 -2.30 10.70
CA ASN A 37 15.67 -1.53 11.54
C ASN A 37 14.92 -1.01 12.77
N ASP A 38 15.26 -1.56 13.93
CA ASP A 38 14.63 -1.27 15.22
C ASP A 38 14.58 0.22 15.57
N GLN A 39 15.47 1.05 15.02
CA GLN A 39 15.47 2.50 15.24
C GLN A 39 14.20 3.19 14.73
N TYR A 40 13.51 2.61 13.75
CA TYR A 40 12.26 3.15 13.20
C TYR A 40 10.99 2.59 13.87
N GLY A 41 11.14 1.63 14.79
CA GLY A 41 10.05 1.17 15.66
C GLY A 41 8.88 0.52 14.91
N TYR A 42 9.16 -0.22 13.83
CA TYR A 42 8.15 -1.06 13.19
C TYR A 42 8.01 -2.36 13.99
N ASP A 43 6.82 -2.61 14.52
CA ASP A 43 6.44 -3.94 14.99
C ASP A 43 5.88 -4.78 13.83
N MET A 44 5.55 -6.03 14.11
CA MET A 44 5.03 -6.95 13.09
C MET A 44 3.72 -6.43 12.47
N ASP A 45 2.84 -5.80 13.26
CA ASP A 45 1.57 -5.29 12.77
C ASP A 45 1.79 -4.15 11.78
N ARG A 46 2.69 -3.19 12.08
CA ARG A 46 3.03 -2.10 11.15
C ARG A 46 3.68 -2.64 9.86
N ILE A 47 4.48 -3.69 9.94
CA ILE A 47 5.04 -4.34 8.74
C ILE A 47 3.92 -4.97 7.89
N ILE A 48 2.97 -5.65 8.53
CA ILE A 48 1.80 -6.24 7.85
C ILE A 48 0.97 -5.14 7.20
N HIS A 49 0.63 -4.07 7.93
CA HIS A 49 -0.15 -2.95 7.39
C HIS A 49 0.58 -2.24 6.24
N THR A 50 1.91 -2.13 6.29
CA THR A 50 2.69 -1.63 5.13
C THR A 50 2.47 -2.53 3.91
N ALA A 51 2.54 -3.85 4.09
CA ALA A 51 2.32 -4.79 2.99
C ALA A 51 0.89 -4.72 2.45
N GLU A 52 -0.10 -4.59 3.33
CA GLU A 52 -1.51 -4.42 2.96
C GLU A 52 -1.72 -3.13 2.16
N HIS A 53 -1.15 -2.01 2.59
CA HIS A 53 -1.22 -0.72 1.90
C HIS A 53 -0.69 -0.81 0.45
N GLU A 54 0.52 -1.35 0.26
CA GLU A 54 1.10 -1.48 -1.07
C GLU A 54 0.34 -2.47 -1.96
N LEU A 55 -0.23 -3.53 -1.35
CA LEU A 55 -1.11 -4.45 -2.06
C LEU A 55 -2.43 -3.78 -2.44
N GLY A 56 -2.94 -2.84 -1.62
CA GLY A 56 -4.08 -1.99 -1.94
C GLY A 56 -3.85 -1.17 -3.21
N HIS A 57 -2.70 -0.51 -3.33
CA HIS A 57 -2.29 0.14 -4.58
C HIS A 57 -2.20 -0.84 -5.75
N ALA A 58 -1.70 -2.06 -5.50
CA ALA A 58 -1.57 -3.08 -6.53
C ALA A 58 -2.91 -3.58 -7.10
N ILE A 59 -3.99 -3.45 -6.33
CA ILE A 59 -5.36 -3.74 -6.76
C ILE A 59 -6.14 -2.47 -7.14
N GLY A 60 -5.47 -1.32 -7.21
CA GLY A 60 -6.07 -0.08 -7.74
C GLY A 60 -6.76 0.81 -6.73
N LEU A 61 -6.50 0.63 -5.43
CA LEU A 61 -6.91 1.61 -4.43
C LEU A 61 -5.94 2.81 -4.41
N ASP A 62 -6.50 4.01 -4.39
CA ASP A 62 -5.78 5.25 -4.10
C ASP A 62 -5.70 5.49 -2.58
N HIS A 63 -4.98 6.53 -2.16
CA HIS A 63 -4.96 6.91 -0.75
C HIS A 63 -6.34 7.34 -0.23
N GLU A 64 -6.60 7.04 1.04
CA GLU A 64 -7.79 7.47 1.78
C GLU A 64 -7.38 8.12 3.10
N ASP A 65 -7.35 9.45 3.12
CA ASP A 65 -6.91 10.25 4.28
C ASP A 65 -8.07 10.87 5.08
N SER A 66 -9.32 10.71 4.63
CA SER A 66 -10.50 11.33 5.27
C SER A 66 -11.04 10.50 6.45
N GLN A 67 -10.59 9.27 6.58
CA GLN A 67 -11.02 8.33 7.61
C GLN A 67 -9.97 7.24 7.86
N THR A 68 -10.14 6.48 8.94
CA THR A 68 -9.30 5.34 9.25
C THR A 68 -9.35 4.32 8.12
N SER A 69 -8.17 3.98 7.57
CA SER A 69 -8.01 3.13 6.40
C SER A 69 -6.58 2.56 6.36
N VAL A 70 -6.42 1.37 5.78
CA VAL A 70 -5.08 0.86 5.45
C VAL A 70 -4.40 1.69 4.36
N MET A 71 -5.20 2.41 3.56
CA MET A 71 -4.79 3.29 2.46
C MET A 71 -4.50 4.73 2.90
N GLU A 72 -4.45 5.04 4.20
CA GLU A 72 -3.94 6.34 4.67
C GLU A 72 -2.52 6.60 4.11
N SER A 73 -2.26 7.80 3.60
CA SER A 73 -0.96 8.19 3.04
C SER A 73 0.18 8.18 4.06
N ALA A 74 -0.14 8.36 5.34
CA ALA A 74 0.80 8.20 6.44
C ALA A 74 1.28 6.75 6.59
N GLY A 75 0.50 5.79 6.08
CA GLY A 75 0.80 4.37 6.02
C GLY A 75 0.89 3.66 7.37
N SER A 76 0.64 2.35 7.36
CA SER A 76 0.99 1.40 8.43
C SER A 76 0.35 1.57 9.82
N ASN A 77 -0.39 2.66 10.10
CA ASN A 77 -0.99 2.91 11.41
C ASN A 77 -2.21 2.02 11.68
N HIS A 78 -2.91 1.64 10.61
CA HIS A 78 -4.13 0.86 10.65
C HIS A 78 -4.06 -0.23 9.58
N GLY A 79 -4.56 -1.42 9.89
CA GLY A 79 -4.77 -2.49 8.91
C GLY A 79 -6.06 -2.29 8.13
N ILE A 80 -6.45 -3.28 7.35
CA ILE A 80 -7.67 -3.24 6.51
C ILE A 80 -8.93 -2.85 7.32
N GLN A 81 -9.66 -1.86 6.82
CA GLN A 81 -10.92 -1.36 7.36
C GLN A 81 -12.10 -1.67 6.43
N GLN A 82 -13.33 -1.46 6.91
CA GLN A 82 -14.54 -1.68 6.12
C GLN A 82 -14.56 -0.82 4.84
N ALA A 83 -14.06 0.41 4.90
CA ALA A 83 -14.02 1.28 3.72
C ALA A 83 -13.07 0.78 2.63
N ASP A 84 -11.96 0.14 3.01
CA ASP A 84 -11.04 -0.49 2.05
C ASP A 84 -11.75 -1.65 1.33
N ILE A 85 -12.51 -2.45 2.08
CA ILE A 85 -13.33 -3.54 1.54
C ILE A 85 -14.39 -3.00 0.59
N ASP A 86 -15.13 -1.97 1.01
CA ASP A 86 -16.18 -1.35 0.20
C ASP A 86 -15.61 -0.73 -1.09
N ALA A 87 -14.43 -0.12 -1.02
CA ALA A 87 -13.72 0.43 -2.17
C ALA A 87 -13.30 -0.66 -3.17
N VAL A 88 -12.74 -1.78 -2.69
CA VAL A 88 -12.41 -2.93 -3.54
C VAL A 88 -13.68 -3.50 -4.18
N LEU A 89 -14.74 -3.70 -3.40
CA LEU A 89 -16.01 -4.20 -3.94
C LEU A 89 -16.57 -3.26 -5.01
N ALA A 90 -16.54 -1.95 -4.80
CA ALA A 90 -16.96 -0.97 -5.79
C ALA A 90 -16.12 -1.06 -7.08
N LEU A 91 -14.80 -1.15 -6.95
CA LEU A 91 -13.86 -1.20 -8.08
C LEU A 91 -14.01 -2.47 -8.93
N TYR A 92 -14.37 -3.60 -8.32
CA TYR A 92 -14.46 -4.91 -8.97
C TYR A 92 -15.89 -5.44 -9.12
N SER A 93 -16.92 -4.59 -8.96
CA SER A 93 -18.34 -4.99 -9.03
C SER A 93 -18.90 -5.21 -10.44
N GLU A 94 -18.05 -5.28 -11.46
CA GLU A 94 -18.44 -5.54 -12.87
C GLU A 94 -18.51 -7.04 -13.21
#